data_AF-H1KS17-F1
#
_entry.id   AF-H1KS17-F1
#
_cell.length_a   1.000
_cell.length_b   1.000
_cell.length_c   1.000
_cell.angle_alpha   90.00
_cell.angle_beta   90.00
_cell.angle_gamma   90.00
#
_symmetry.space_group_name_H-M   'P 1'
#
loop_
_entity.id
_entity.type
_entity.pdbx_description
1 polymer ?
#
loop_
_entity_poly.entity_id
_entity_poly.type
_entity_poly.pdbx_seq_one_letter_code
_entity_poly.pdbx_strand_id
1 'polypeptide(L)'
;MLKTLLSFAGFTPAPAPPPRPPSARRVAPKGRPPVAPVAPPPAPVVPVEDPVEAKREWAREISARQANRRFAEAVVILARKADPNVSFVDDGDLGWARNTVPEDVQTYLRIRALAGLRTRILGDDERNDPNRTAAYRADLTHLAATDFETWTAGLAAFDRAKAAAVRHGEPMPDPVNIPSAVEDGIAKLAAEKARRLTEAAARRAGGNGGGGGTPAGTPPGAPPPAAPVAPKKDDDDTPEGSAPPAGPRR
;
A
#
# COMPACT_ATOMS: atom_id res chain seq x y z
N MET A 1 -58.89 60.53 18.89
CA MET A 1 -58.99 59.10 19.26
C MET A 1 -58.27 58.23 18.23
N LEU A 2 -56.94 58.31 18.17
CA LEU A 2 -56.12 57.34 17.39
C LEU A 2 -54.71 57.15 17.95
N LYS A 3 -54.42 57.71 19.14
CA LYS A 3 -53.15 57.49 19.86
C LYS A 3 -53.35 56.71 21.17
N THR A 4 -54.60 56.52 21.58
CA THR A 4 -54.97 55.82 22.82
C THR A 4 -55.05 54.29 22.66
N LEU A 5 -54.75 53.75 21.48
CA LEU A 5 -54.76 52.30 21.20
C LEU A 5 -53.36 51.70 21.00
N LEU A 6 -52.28 52.47 21.15
CA LEU A 6 -50.90 52.00 20.95
C LEU A 6 -50.07 51.82 22.24
N SER A 7 -50.69 51.93 23.42
CA SER A 7 -49.98 51.73 24.70
C SER A 7 -50.09 50.30 25.27
N PHE A 8 -50.62 49.33 24.52
CA PHE A 8 -50.73 47.92 24.95
C PHE A 8 -49.57 47.02 24.50
N ALA A 9 -48.50 47.58 23.94
CA ALA A 9 -47.36 46.83 23.41
C ALA A 9 -46.01 47.17 24.09
N GLY A 10 -45.99 47.35 25.42
CA GLY A 10 -44.78 47.13 26.23
C GLY A 10 -43.53 47.99 25.97
N PHE A 11 -43.66 49.15 25.32
CA PHE A 11 -42.55 50.09 25.15
C PHE A 11 -42.59 51.18 26.23
N THR A 12 -41.93 50.93 27.36
CA THR A 12 -41.69 51.96 28.39
C THR A 12 -40.60 52.93 27.93
N PRO A 13 -40.84 54.25 27.90
CA PRO A 13 -39.78 55.24 27.74
C PRO A 13 -38.96 55.35 29.04
N ALA A 14 -37.64 55.21 28.93
CA ALA A 14 -36.71 55.34 30.04
C ALA A 14 -36.65 56.80 30.59
N PRO A 15 -36.45 56.98 31.90
CA PRO A 15 -36.56 58.28 32.59
C PRO A 15 -35.39 59.23 32.29
N ALA A 16 -35.69 60.54 32.27
CA ALA A 16 -34.74 61.61 32.02
C ALA A 16 -33.67 61.73 33.14
N PRO A 17 -32.40 62.02 32.80
CA PRO A 17 -31.33 62.17 33.79
C PRO A 17 -31.35 63.55 34.50
N PRO A 18 -30.87 63.63 35.76
CA PRO A 18 -30.91 64.84 36.60
C PRO A 18 -29.92 65.95 36.17
N PRO A 19 -30.16 67.21 36.58
CA PRO A 19 -29.35 68.37 36.17
C PRO A 19 -27.93 68.38 36.78
N ARG A 20 -26.97 68.86 35.99
CA ARG A 20 -25.52 68.86 36.32
C ARG A 20 -25.13 69.96 37.33
N PRO A 21 -24.26 69.67 38.32
CA PRO A 21 -23.65 70.70 39.17
C PRO A 21 -22.50 71.47 38.48
N PRO A 22 -22.16 72.68 38.98
CA PRO A 22 -21.30 73.65 38.29
C PRO A 22 -19.81 73.25 38.24
N SER A 23 -19.16 73.73 37.19
CA SER A 23 -17.77 73.49 36.79
C SER A 23 -16.73 73.73 37.89
N ALA A 24 -15.98 72.69 38.24
CA ALA A 24 -14.72 72.81 38.98
C ALA A 24 -13.57 73.17 38.02
N ARG A 25 -12.77 74.15 38.47
CA ARG A 25 -11.59 74.74 37.81
C ARG A 25 -10.66 73.72 37.15
N ARG A 26 -10.25 74.04 35.92
CA ARG A 26 -9.11 73.42 35.22
C ARG A 26 -7.87 73.47 36.10
N VAL A 27 -7.32 72.29 36.42
CA VAL A 27 -5.92 72.13 36.79
C VAL A 27 -5.23 71.50 35.59
N ALA A 28 -4.27 72.21 35.00
CA ALA A 28 -3.55 71.75 33.83
C ALA A 28 -2.64 70.55 34.21
N PRO A 29 -2.79 69.37 33.57
CA PRO A 29 -1.79 68.32 33.72
C PRO A 29 -0.50 68.74 32.99
N LYS A 30 0.59 68.66 33.75
CA LYS A 30 1.99 68.83 33.33
C LYS A 30 2.26 68.10 32.01
N GLY A 31 2.97 68.77 31.10
CA GLY A 31 3.22 68.33 29.73
C GLY A 31 3.69 66.88 29.60
N ARG A 32 3.03 66.14 28.72
CA ARG A 32 3.56 64.90 28.14
C ARG A 32 4.56 65.28 27.04
N PRO A 33 5.73 64.63 26.95
CA PRO A 33 6.63 64.83 25.81
C PRO A 33 5.93 64.40 24.50
N PRO A 34 6.23 65.04 23.37
CA PRO A 34 5.60 64.72 22.10
C PRO A 34 6.00 63.30 21.67
N VAL A 35 5.03 62.39 21.62
CA VAL A 35 5.21 61.09 20.99
C VAL A 35 5.18 61.31 19.49
N ALA A 36 6.28 60.99 18.80
CA ALA A 36 6.38 61.09 17.36
C ALA A 36 5.27 60.25 16.69
N PRO A 37 4.71 60.70 15.55
CA PRO A 37 3.68 59.94 14.84
C PRO A 37 4.28 58.59 14.39
N VAL A 38 3.73 57.50 14.94
CA VAL A 38 4.07 56.14 14.50
C VAL A 38 3.57 56.00 13.06
N ALA A 39 4.51 55.74 12.14
CA ALA A 39 4.18 55.48 10.74
C ALA A 39 3.22 54.28 10.63
N PRO A 40 2.23 54.33 9.72
CA PRO A 40 1.35 53.18 9.50
C PRO A 40 2.18 51.96 9.08
N PRO A 41 1.80 50.74 9.52
CA PRO A 41 2.52 49.54 9.14
C PRO A 41 2.52 49.40 7.61
N PRO A 42 3.63 48.94 7.00
CA PRO A 42 3.68 48.75 5.56
C PRO A 42 2.55 47.81 5.13
N ALA A 43 1.84 48.18 4.07
CA ALA A 43 0.78 47.36 3.51
C ALA A 43 1.33 45.96 3.18
N PRO A 44 0.54 44.89 3.39
CA PRO A 44 0.97 43.53 3.06
C PRO A 44 1.33 43.49 1.57
N VAL A 45 2.58 43.16 1.27
CA VAL A 45 3.05 42.90 -0.08
C VAL A 45 2.35 41.63 -0.54
N VAL A 46 1.27 41.78 -1.32
CA VAL A 46 0.64 40.67 -2.03
C VAL A 46 1.69 40.16 -3.02
N PRO A 47 2.13 38.89 -2.93
CA PRO A 47 3.00 38.33 -3.96
C PRO A 47 2.27 38.44 -5.29
N VAL A 48 2.82 39.22 -6.22
CA VAL A 48 2.33 39.24 -7.60
C VAL A 48 2.79 37.91 -8.19
N GLU A 49 1.90 36.91 -8.20
CA GLU A 49 2.15 35.65 -8.92
C GLU A 49 2.49 35.99 -10.38
N ASP A 50 3.67 35.57 -10.83
CA ASP A 50 4.05 35.75 -12.23
C ASP A 50 3.05 34.95 -13.09
N PRO A 51 2.25 35.60 -13.96
CA PRO A 51 1.25 34.91 -14.76
C PRO A 51 1.87 33.87 -15.70
N VAL A 52 3.17 33.94 -15.99
CA VAL A 52 3.90 32.93 -16.75
C VAL A 52 4.19 31.69 -15.90
N GLU A 53 4.56 31.85 -14.63
CA GLU A 53 4.79 30.75 -13.70
C GLU A 53 3.48 30.02 -13.38
N ALA A 54 2.40 30.75 -13.09
CA ALA A 54 1.07 30.18 -12.86
C ALA A 54 0.58 29.35 -14.07
N LYS A 55 0.82 29.82 -15.30
CA LYS A 55 0.51 29.05 -16.53
C LYS A 55 1.36 27.78 -16.66
N ARG A 56 2.64 27.84 -16.30
CA ARG A 56 3.53 26.66 -16.33
C ARG A 56 3.12 25.63 -15.29
N GLU A 57 2.75 26.06 -14.09
CA GLU A 57 2.28 25.19 -13.02
C GLU A 57 0.96 24.52 -13.39
N TRP A 58 0.01 25.27 -13.92
CA TRP A 58 -1.24 24.73 -14.45
C TRP A 58 -1.01 23.70 -15.56
N ALA A 59 -0.08 23.95 -16.49
CA ALA A 59 0.27 23.01 -17.54
C ALA A 59 0.93 21.73 -16.98
N ARG A 60 1.79 21.85 -15.96
CA ARG A 60 2.38 20.71 -15.23
C ARG A 60 1.32 19.91 -14.49
N GLU A 61 0.35 20.58 -13.88
CA GLU A 61 -0.72 19.92 -13.17
C GLU A 61 -1.59 19.11 -14.14
N ILE A 62 -2.00 19.69 -15.27
CA ILE A 62 -2.79 18.97 -16.28
C ILE A 62 -2.02 17.79 -16.85
N SER A 63 -0.73 17.95 -17.16
CA SER A 63 0.07 16.86 -17.69
C SER A 63 0.25 15.74 -16.66
N ALA A 64 0.42 16.08 -15.37
CA ALA A 64 0.46 15.10 -14.29
C ALA A 64 -0.86 14.32 -14.15
N ARG A 65 -2.01 15.01 -14.22
CA ARG A 65 -3.34 14.36 -14.19
C ARG A 65 -3.51 13.38 -15.35
N GLN A 66 -3.15 13.80 -16.57
CA GLN A 66 -3.21 12.92 -17.74
C GLN A 66 -2.24 11.74 -17.63
N ALA A 67 -1.02 11.96 -17.12
CA ALA A 67 -0.05 10.90 -16.90
C ALA A 67 -0.55 9.86 -15.89
N ASN A 68 -1.18 10.29 -14.79
CA ASN A 68 -1.73 9.40 -13.78
C ASN A 68 -2.90 8.58 -14.30
N ARG A 69 -3.77 9.19 -15.12
CA ARG A 69 -4.85 8.46 -15.81
C ARG A 69 -4.29 7.41 -16.78
N ARG A 70 -3.34 7.79 -17.65
CA ARG A 70 -2.69 6.87 -18.59
C ARG A 70 -1.97 5.73 -17.88
N PHE A 71 -1.33 6.03 -16.74
CA PHE A 71 -0.72 5.02 -15.89
C PHE A 71 -1.77 4.00 -15.40
N ALA A 72 -2.92 4.45 -14.89
CA ALA A 72 -3.98 3.55 -14.44
C ALA A 72 -4.55 2.69 -15.57
N GLU A 73 -4.72 3.26 -16.78
CA GLU A 73 -5.14 2.53 -17.98
C GLU A 73 -4.09 1.47 -18.40
N ALA A 74 -2.82 1.83 -18.42
CA ALA A 74 -1.72 0.92 -18.74
C ALA A 74 -1.60 -0.26 -17.75
N VAL A 75 -1.83 -0.01 -16.44
CA VAL A 75 -1.83 -1.08 -15.42
C VAL A 75 -2.92 -2.12 -15.70
N VAL A 76 -4.08 -1.74 -16.25
CA VAL A 76 -5.14 -2.70 -16.62
C VAL A 76 -4.64 -3.68 -17.67
N ILE A 77 -3.95 -3.17 -18.69
CA ILE A 77 -3.42 -3.96 -19.80
C ILE A 77 -2.34 -4.93 -19.30
N LEU A 78 -1.42 -4.44 -18.47
CA LEU A 78 -0.37 -5.26 -17.86
C LEU A 78 -0.93 -6.33 -16.93
N ALA A 79 -1.91 -5.97 -16.09
CA ALA A 79 -2.55 -6.92 -15.19
C ALA A 79 -3.32 -8.01 -15.95
N ARG A 80 -4.01 -7.65 -17.05
CA ARG A 80 -4.66 -8.62 -17.94
C ARG A 80 -3.66 -9.55 -18.60
N LYS A 81 -2.54 -9.02 -19.11
CA LYS A 81 -1.49 -9.84 -19.73
C LYS A 81 -0.86 -10.82 -18.75
N ALA A 82 -0.76 -10.44 -17.48
CA ALA A 82 -0.20 -11.29 -16.43
C ALA A 82 -1.19 -12.33 -15.89
N ASP A 83 -2.50 -12.18 -16.12
CA ASP A 83 -3.51 -13.15 -15.71
C ASP A 83 -3.54 -14.34 -16.69
N PRO A 84 -3.30 -15.58 -16.23
CA PRO A 84 -3.32 -16.75 -17.10
C PRO A 84 -4.71 -17.06 -17.69
N ASN A 85 -5.79 -16.49 -17.13
CA ASN A 85 -7.17 -16.77 -17.54
C ASN A 85 -7.71 -15.77 -18.57
N VAL A 86 -6.97 -14.70 -18.91
CA VAL A 86 -7.45 -13.67 -19.83
C VAL A 86 -6.96 -13.97 -21.24
N SER A 87 -7.91 -14.01 -22.18
CA SER A 87 -7.64 -14.18 -23.60
C SER A 87 -6.97 -12.94 -24.17
N PHE A 88 -5.75 -13.12 -24.70
CA PHE A 88 -5.00 -12.26 -25.62
C PHE A 88 -5.07 -10.74 -25.40
N VAL A 89 -3.90 -10.15 -25.14
CA VAL A 89 -3.68 -8.70 -25.14
C VAL A 89 -2.92 -8.33 -26.40
N ASP A 90 -3.37 -7.31 -27.11
CA ASP A 90 -2.71 -6.81 -28.31
C ASP A 90 -1.28 -6.33 -28.02
N ASP A 91 -0.34 -6.65 -28.92
CA ASP A 91 1.08 -6.33 -28.72
C ASP A 91 1.36 -4.82 -28.78
N GLY A 92 0.58 -4.05 -29.55
CA GLY A 92 0.66 -2.60 -29.60
C GLY A 92 0.20 -1.97 -28.28
N ASP A 93 -0.91 -2.43 -27.73
CA ASP A 93 -1.42 -2.04 -26.42
C ASP A 93 -0.42 -2.38 -25.31
N LEU A 94 0.21 -3.56 -25.39
CA LEU A 94 1.23 -3.99 -24.44
C LEU A 94 2.49 -3.10 -24.53
N GLY A 95 2.94 -2.77 -25.75
CA GLY A 95 4.06 -1.87 -25.97
C GLY A 95 3.81 -0.47 -25.40
N TRP A 96 2.63 0.09 -25.64
CA TRP A 96 2.22 1.36 -25.04
C TRP A 96 2.20 1.30 -23.51
N ALA A 97 1.64 0.24 -22.93
CA ALA A 97 1.53 0.08 -21.49
C ALA A 97 2.92 -0.02 -20.82
N ARG A 98 3.84 -0.77 -21.44
CA ARG A 98 5.24 -0.90 -21.00
C ARG A 98 6.02 0.42 -21.08
N ASN A 99 5.69 1.31 -22.01
CA ASN A 99 6.32 2.64 -22.07
C ASN A 99 5.74 3.63 -21.06
N THR A 100 4.53 3.36 -20.54
CA THR A 100 3.81 4.27 -19.64
C THR A 100 4.09 3.97 -18.16
N VAL A 101 4.26 2.70 -17.81
CA VAL A 101 4.48 2.24 -16.43
C VAL A 101 5.98 2.01 -16.21
N PRO A 102 6.58 2.45 -15.08
CA PRO A 102 7.99 2.15 -14.78
C PRO A 102 8.26 0.64 -14.71
N GLU A 103 9.44 0.20 -15.16
CA GLU A 103 9.82 -1.22 -15.23
C GLU A 103 9.63 -1.95 -13.89
N ASP A 104 10.06 -1.34 -12.78
CA ASP A 104 9.92 -1.91 -11.43
C ASP A 104 8.46 -2.28 -11.09
N VAL A 105 7.52 -1.42 -11.48
CA VAL A 105 6.10 -1.65 -11.25
C VAL A 105 5.58 -2.73 -12.19
N GLN A 106 6.03 -2.76 -13.45
CA GLN A 106 5.67 -3.85 -14.38
C GLN A 106 6.12 -5.21 -13.84
N THR A 107 7.36 -5.29 -13.36
CA THR A 107 7.92 -6.50 -12.78
C THR A 107 7.16 -6.91 -11.52
N TYR A 108 6.88 -5.96 -10.62
CA TYR A 108 6.07 -6.22 -9.44
C TYR A 108 4.69 -6.79 -9.79
N LEU A 109 4.00 -6.22 -10.78
CA LEU A 109 2.68 -6.71 -11.22
C LEU A 109 2.75 -8.15 -11.77
N ARG A 110 3.80 -8.49 -12.52
CA ARG A 110 4.02 -9.85 -13.04
C ARG A 110 4.29 -10.85 -11.90
N ILE A 111 5.16 -10.50 -10.96
CA ILE A 111 5.49 -11.33 -9.79
C ILE A 111 4.26 -11.52 -8.89
N ARG A 112 3.47 -10.47 -8.69
CA ARG A 112 2.20 -10.53 -7.96
C ARG A 112 1.20 -11.50 -8.61
N ALA A 113 1.07 -11.46 -9.94
CA ALA A 113 0.22 -12.39 -10.66
C ALA A 113 0.71 -13.85 -10.57
N LEU A 114 2.02 -14.08 -10.65
CA LEU A 114 2.62 -15.42 -10.44
C LEU A 114 2.40 -15.93 -9.00
N ALA A 115 2.34 -15.05 -8.01
CA ALA A 115 1.95 -15.39 -6.66
C ALA A 115 0.44 -15.71 -6.51
N GLY A 116 -0.34 -15.61 -7.59
CA GLY A 116 -1.80 -15.80 -7.59
C GLY A 116 -2.58 -14.63 -7.00
N LEU A 117 -1.93 -13.48 -6.79
CA LEU A 117 -2.57 -12.31 -6.21
C LEU A 117 -3.12 -11.41 -7.32
N ARG A 118 -4.38 -10.98 -7.15
CA ARG A 118 -5.00 -10.03 -8.07
C ARG A 118 -4.51 -8.60 -7.77
N THR A 119 -4.28 -7.85 -8.83
CA THR A 119 -4.06 -6.41 -8.78
C THR A 119 -5.41 -5.71 -8.76
N ARG A 120 -5.60 -4.74 -7.86
CA ARG A 120 -6.79 -3.90 -7.86
C ARG A 120 -6.78 -3.05 -9.13
N ILE A 121 -7.82 -3.14 -9.94
CA ILE A 121 -7.98 -2.30 -11.14
C ILE A 121 -8.96 -1.18 -10.82
N LEU A 122 -8.58 0.07 -11.11
CA LEU A 122 -9.50 1.21 -10.99
C LEU A 122 -10.60 1.13 -12.06
N GLY A 123 -11.85 1.32 -11.66
CA GLY A 123 -12.98 1.43 -12.58
C GLY A 123 -12.96 2.73 -13.40
N ASP A 124 -13.79 2.82 -14.46
CA ASP A 124 -13.85 4.02 -15.31
C ASP A 124 -14.14 5.31 -14.52
N ASP A 125 -15.07 5.25 -13.59
CA ASP A 125 -15.41 6.39 -12.73
C ASP A 125 -14.24 6.80 -11.83
N GLU A 126 -13.50 5.84 -11.28
CA GLU A 126 -12.33 6.10 -10.44
C GLU A 126 -11.15 6.64 -11.24
N ARG A 127 -11.02 6.24 -12.51
CA ARG A 127 -9.97 6.73 -13.42
C ARG A 127 -10.18 8.19 -13.84
N ASN A 128 -11.41 8.68 -13.76
CA ASN A 128 -11.71 10.09 -14.00
C ASN A 128 -11.42 10.99 -12.80
N ASP A 129 -11.21 10.43 -11.61
CA ASP A 129 -10.83 11.17 -10.40
C ASP A 129 -9.29 11.37 -10.34
N PRO A 130 -8.79 12.62 -10.46
CA PRO A 130 -7.36 12.90 -10.44
C PRO A 130 -6.67 12.51 -9.12
N ASN A 131 -7.37 12.62 -8.00
CA ASN A 131 -6.80 12.31 -6.69
C ASN A 131 -6.65 10.81 -6.51
N ARG A 132 -7.65 10.03 -6.95
CA ARG A 132 -7.58 8.56 -6.90
C ARG A 132 -6.51 8.01 -7.81
N THR A 133 -6.39 8.53 -9.03
CA THR A 133 -5.35 8.07 -9.97
C THR A 133 -3.94 8.42 -9.49
N ALA A 134 -3.75 9.59 -8.87
CA ALA A 134 -2.49 9.96 -8.24
C ALA A 134 -2.14 9.05 -7.06
N ALA A 135 -3.10 8.81 -6.14
CA ALA A 135 -2.91 7.92 -5.01
C ALA A 135 -2.61 6.48 -5.47
N TYR A 136 -3.36 5.97 -6.44
CA TYR A 136 -3.16 4.63 -7.00
C TYR A 136 -1.77 4.44 -7.61
N ARG A 137 -1.27 5.45 -8.33
CA ARG A 137 0.10 5.42 -8.85
C ARG A 137 1.12 5.39 -7.72
N ALA A 138 0.98 6.27 -6.72
CA ALA A 138 1.88 6.33 -5.58
C ALA A 138 1.88 5.02 -4.79
N ASP A 139 0.71 4.44 -4.54
CA ASP A 139 0.52 3.18 -3.82
C ASP A 139 1.20 2.02 -4.57
N LEU A 140 0.99 1.88 -5.88
CA LEU A 140 1.62 0.81 -6.64
C LEU A 140 3.14 0.97 -6.72
N THR A 141 3.65 2.19 -6.89
CA THR A 141 5.10 2.45 -6.85
C THR A 141 5.67 2.14 -5.47
N HIS A 142 4.96 2.50 -4.40
CA HIS A 142 5.38 2.20 -3.05
C HIS A 142 5.39 0.69 -2.77
N LEU A 143 4.33 -0.03 -3.15
CA LEU A 143 4.24 -1.48 -3.00
C LEU A 143 5.33 -2.19 -3.81
N ALA A 144 5.58 -1.77 -5.04
CA ALA A 144 6.66 -2.32 -5.86
C ALA A 144 8.03 -2.18 -5.16
N ALA A 145 8.25 -1.12 -4.39
CA ALA A 145 9.49 -0.89 -3.66
C ALA A 145 9.58 -1.58 -2.29
N THR A 146 8.45 -1.92 -1.65
CA THR A 146 8.42 -2.27 -0.21
C THR A 146 7.72 -3.59 0.14
N ASP A 147 6.90 -4.14 -0.75
CA ASP A 147 6.14 -5.37 -0.50
C ASP A 147 7.00 -6.63 -0.71
N PHE A 148 7.97 -6.81 0.19
CA PHE A 148 8.94 -7.90 0.14
C PHE A 148 8.28 -9.28 0.29
N GLU A 149 7.12 -9.38 0.94
CA GLU A 149 6.41 -10.66 1.09
C GLU A 149 5.81 -11.11 -0.24
N THR A 150 5.16 -10.21 -0.98
CA THR A 150 4.68 -10.53 -2.33
C THR A 150 5.84 -10.83 -3.27
N TRP A 151 6.94 -10.07 -3.20
CA TRP A 151 8.14 -10.36 -3.99
C TRP A 151 8.70 -11.75 -3.72
N THR A 152 8.88 -12.14 -2.45
CA THR A 152 9.39 -13.47 -2.11
C THR A 152 8.45 -14.59 -2.57
N ALA A 153 7.14 -14.44 -2.36
CA ALA A 153 6.16 -15.43 -2.78
C ALA A 153 6.12 -15.60 -4.31
N GLY A 154 6.14 -14.50 -5.06
CA GLY A 154 6.09 -14.54 -6.52
C GLY A 154 7.41 -14.96 -7.17
N LEU A 155 8.56 -14.65 -6.57
CA LEU A 155 9.86 -15.18 -7.02
C LEU A 155 9.95 -16.69 -6.84
N ALA A 156 9.48 -17.21 -5.70
CA ALA A 156 9.38 -18.66 -5.50
C ALA A 156 8.43 -19.32 -6.52
N ALA A 157 7.35 -18.64 -6.91
CA ALA A 157 6.46 -19.12 -7.96
C ALA A 157 7.11 -19.07 -9.35
N PHE A 158 7.87 -18.02 -9.65
CA PHE A 158 8.66 -17.88 -10.87
C PHE A 158 9.68 -19.01 -11.01
N ASP A 159 10.42 -19.32 -9.95
CA ASP A 159 11.40 -20.42 -9.96
C ASP A 159 10.74 -21.78 -10.18
N ARG A 160 9.55 -22.00 -9.59
CA ARG A 160 8.75 -23.21 -9.86
C ARG A 160 8.30 -23.29 -11.32
N ALA A 161 7.81 -22.19 -11.89
CA ALA A 161 7.41 -22.13 -13.29
C ALA A 161 8.61 -22.39 -14.23
N LYS A 162 9.78 -21.83 -13.92
CA LYS A 162 11.03 -22.09 -14.65
C LYS A 162 11.45 -23.57 -14.56
N ALA A 163 11.36 -24.16 -13.37
CA ALA A 163 11.64 -25.58 -13.18
C ALA A 163 10.65 -26.49 -13.95
N ALA A 164 9.37 -26.11 -13.98
CA ALA A 164 8.35 -26.81 -14.76
C ALA A 164 8.60 -26.69 -16.27
N ALA A 165 8.96 -25.50 -16.77
CA ALA A 165 9.36 -25.29 -18.17
C ALA A 165 10.52 -26.21 -18.58
N VAL A 166 11.55 -26.33 -17.74
CA VAL A 166 12.70 -27.20 -18.02
C VAL A 166 12.34 -28.70 -17.94
N ARG A 167 11.50 -29.11 -16.99
CA ARG A 167 11.18 -30.54 -16.76
C ARG A 167 10.09 -31.08 -17.67
N HIS A 168 9.07 -30.26 -17.95
CA HIS A 168 7.83 -30.67 -18.61
C HIS A 168 7.66 -30.03 -19.99
N GLY A 169 8.59 -29.17 -20.42
CA GLY A 169 8.53 -28.49 -21.72
C GLY A 169 7.46 -27.39 -21.76
N GLU A 170 7.03 -26.88 -20.61
CA GLU A 170 6.15 -25.71 -20.54
C GLU A 170 6.83 -24.45 -21.10
N PRO A 171 6.07 -23.43 -21.52
CA PRO A 171 6.64 -22.15 -21.95
C PRO A 171 7.53 -21.53 -20.87
N MET A 172 8.76 -21.16 -21.25
CA MET A 172 9.67 -20.47 -20.34
C MET A 172 9.10 -19.10 -19.96
N PRO A 173 8.99 -18.76 -18.67
CA PRO A 173 8.52 -17.45 -18.26
C PRO A 173 9.56 -16.37 -18.63
N ASP A 174 9.10 -15.20 -19.05
CA ASP A 174 9.97 -14.07 -19.40
C ASP A 174 10.86 -13.69 -18.20
N PRO A 175 12.14 -13.31 -18.42
CA PRO A 175 13.03 -12.91 -17.34
C PRO A 175 12.45 -11.76 -16.50
N VAL A 176 12.82 -11.76 -15.23
CA VAL A 176 12.39 -10.79 -14.21
C VAL A 176 13.65 -10.08 -13.72
N ASN A 177 13.68 -8.77 -13.87
CA ASN A 177 14.74 -7.90 -13.34
C ASN A 177 14.27 -7.34 -11.98
N ILE A 178 14.93 -7.75 -10.90
CA ILE A 178 14.54 -7.35 -9.54
C ILE A 178 15.31 -6.08 -9.18
N PRO A 179 14.64 -5.00 -8.71
CA PRO A 179 15.34 -3.82 -8.25
C PRO A 179 16.27 -4.15 -7.07
N SER A 180 17.51 -3.63 -7.08
CA SER A 180 18.51 -3.92 -6.04
C SER A 180 18.03 -3.59 -4.62
N ALA A 181 17.28 -2.49 -4.46
CA ALA A 181 16.67 -2.11 -3.18
C ALA A 181 15.67 -3.17 -2.65
N VAL A 182 14.97 -3.86 -3.56
CA VAL A 182 14.04 -4.95 -3.21
C VAL A 182 14.81 -6.20 -2.81
N GLU A 183 15.89 -6.55 -3.52
CA GLU A 183 16.76 -7.67 -3.16
C GLU A 183 17.35 -7.49 -1.75
N ASP A 184 17.88 -6.30 -1.45
CA ASP A 184 18.39 -5.94 -0.14
C ASP A 184 17.30 -6.00 0.95
N GLY A 185 16.10 -5.54 0.62
CA GLY A 185 14.94 -5.57 1.53
C GLY A 185 14.49 -6.99 1.87
N ILE A 186 14.45 -7.87 0.86
CA ILE A 186 14.15 -9.30 1.02
C ILE A 186 15.21 -9.97 1.91
N ALA A 187 16.50 -9.70 1.67
CA ALA A 187 17.58 -10.25 2.46
C ALA A 187 17.49 -9.83 3.95
N LYS A 188 17.17 -8.56 4.21
CA LYS A 188 16.94 -8.06 5.58
C LYS A 188 15.76 -8.74 6.24
N LEU A 189 14.63 -8.87 5.53
CA LEU A 189 13.44 -9.54 6.05
C LEU A 189 13.72 -11.02 6.37
N ALA A 190 14.47 -11.71 5.53
CA ALA A 190 14.89 -13.10 5.78
C ALA A 190 15.80 -13.21 7.03
N ALA A 191 16.77 -12.31 7.17
CA ALA A 191 17.65 -12.26 8.34
C ALA A 191 16.87 -11.98 9.64
N GLU A 192 15.90 -11.07 9.61
CA GLU A 192 15.02 -10.81 10.75
C GLU A 192 14.14 -12.02 11.11
N LYS A 193 13.54 -12.68 10.11
CA LYS A 193 12.74 -13.89 10.33
C LYS A 193 13.59 -15.01 10.94
N ALA A 194 14.82 -15.21 10.45
CA ALA A 194 15.76 -16.16 11.01
C ALA A 194 16.12 -15.83 12.47
N ARG A 195 16.40 -14.55 12.77
CA ARG A 195 16.68 -14.09 14.14
C ARG A 195 15.51 -14.32 15.09
N ARG A 196 14.28 -14.04 14.65
CA ARG A 196 13.08 -14.29 15.46
C ARG A 196 12.86 -15.77 15.73
N LEU A 197 13.15 -16.65 14.75
CA LEU A 197 13.06 -18.09 14.93
C LEU A 197 14.10 -18.60 15.94
N THR A 198 15.34 -18.13 15.87
CA THR A 198 16.38 -18.53 16.84
C THR A 198 16.09 -18.00 18.24
N GLU A 199 15.63 -16.76 18.39
CA GLU A 199 15.19 -16.21 19.68
C GLU A 199 14.00 -17.01 20.26
N ALA A 200 13.02 -17.39 19.44
CA ALA A 200 11.88 -18.20 19.86
C ALA A 200 12.30 -19.63 20.28
N ALA A 201 13.24 -20.24 19.54
CA ALA A 201 13.81 -21.53 19.90
C ALA A 201 14.58 -21.47 21.23
N ALA A 202 15.38 -20.41 21.44
CA ALA A 202 16.13 -20.20 22.68
C ALA A 202 15.21 -20.00 23.89
N ARG A 203 14.09 -19.27 23.74
CA ARG A 203 13.08 -19.13 24.81
C ARG A 203 12.39 -20.44 25.16
N ARG A 204 12.12 -21.30 24.17
CA ARG A 204 11.56 -22.66 24.40
C ARG A 204 12.56 -23.59 25.09
N ALA A 205 13.85 -23.50 24.73
CA ALA A 205 14.91 -24.29 25.36
C ALA A 205 15.26 -23.82 26.78
N GLY A 206 15.17 -22.51 27.06
CA GLY A 206 15.45 -21.93 28.38
C GLY A 206 14.34 -22.09 29.43
N GLY A 207 13.14 -22.52 29.03
CA GLY A 207 11.98 -22.73 29.92
C GLY A 207 11.93 -24.10 30.61
N ASN A 208 12.85 -25.02 30.32
CA ASN A 208 12.86 -26.37 30.89
C ASN A 208 13.84 -26.53 32.07
N GLY A 209 14.19 -25.42 32.73
CA GLY A 209 15.09 -25.41 33.88
C GLY A 209 14.39 -24.97 35.16
N GLY A 210 13.77 -25.92 35.86
CA GLY A 210 13.46 -25.76 37.30
C GLY A 210 12.03 -26.12 37.71
N GLY A 211 11.87 -27.26 38.38
CA GLY A 211 10.65 -27.58 39.11
C GLY A 211 10.35 -29.08 39.17
N GLY A 212 11.12 -29.82 39.97
CA GLY A 212 10.75 -31.18 40.36
C GLY A 212 9.39 -31.18 41.06
N GLY A 213 8.55 -32.12 40.68
CA GLY A 213 7.22 -32.30 41.24
C GLY A 213 6.49 -33.37 40.47
N THR A 214 6.74 -34.62 40.84
CA THR A 214 5.91 -35.77 40.44
C THR A 214 4.48 -35.52 40.91
N PRO A 215 3.46 -35.73 40.07
CA PRO A 215 2.24 -36.37 40.52
C PRO A 215 2.20 -37.75 39.88
N ALA A 216 2.09 -38.74 40.75
CA ALA A 216 1.80 -40.10 40.38
C ALA A 216 0.48 -40.18 39.60
N GLY A 217 0.44 -41.09 38.62
CA GLY A 217 -0.80 -41.72 38.17
C GLY A 217 -1.20 -41.50 36.71
N THR A 218 -0.53 -42.19 35.78
CA THR A 218 -1.18 -42.68 34.56
C THR A 218 -0.53 -44.02 34.16
N PRO A 219 -1.30 -45.11 33.89
CA PRO A 219 -0.74 -46.41 33.52
C PRO A 219 -0.17 -46.41 32.09
N PRO A 220 0.75 -47.34 31.75
CA PRO A 220 1.39 -47.38 30.44
C PRO A 220 0.44 -48.04 29.42
N GLY A 221 0.02 -47.29 28.40
CA GLY A 221 -0.80 -47.87 27.34
C GLY A 221 -1.22 -46.87 26.27
N ALA A 222 -0.44 -46.79 25.20
CA ALA A 222 -0.87 -46.75 23.79
C ALA A 222 0.26 -46.17 22.92
N PRO A 223 0.96 -46.99 22.10
CA PRO A 223 1.77 -46.46 21.01
C PRO A 223 0.86 -45.83 19.92
N PRO A 224 1.36 -44.84 19.16
CA PRO A 224 0.60 -44.22 18.07
C PRO A 224 0.26 -45.28 16.98
N PRO A 225 -0.91 -45.17 16.31
CA PRO A 225 -1.31 -46.16 15.31
C PRO A 225 -0.32 -46.15 14.14
N ALA A 226 0.33 -47.30 13.93
CA ALA A 226 1.18 -47.56 12.77
C ALA A 226 0.30 -47.67 11.50
N ALA A 227 0.81 -47.12 10.40
CA ALA A 227 0.22 -47.28 9.07
C ALA A 227 0.10 -48.76 8.68
N PRO A 228 -0.92 -49.16 7.90
CA PRO A 228 -1.12 -50.57 7.54
C PRO A 228 0.06 -51.06 6.69
N VAL A 229 0.83 -51.97 7.26
CA VAL A 229 1.89 -52.72 6.59
C VAL A 229 1.22 -53.79 5.73
N ALA A 230 1.46 -53.75 4.42
CA ALA A 230 1.04 -54.77 3.46
C ALA A 230 1.64 -56.14 3.83
N PRO A 231 0.91 -57.26 3.62
CA PRO A 231 1.39 -58.57 4.02
C PRO A 231 2.61 -58.97 3.18
N LYS A 232 3.71 -59.26 3.89
CA LYS A 232 4.86 -60.03 3.38
C LYS A 232 4.39 -61.40 2.93
N LYS A 233 4.75 -61.76 1.71
CA LYS A 233 4.77 -63.12 1.21
C LYS A 233 6.25 -63.47 1.11
N ASP A 234 6.71 -64.37 1.97
CA ASP A 234 8.08 -64.86 1.94
C ASP A 234 8.21 -66.01 0.92
N ASP A 235 9.39 -65.97 0.30
CA ASP A 235 10.23 -67.04 -0.27
C ASP A 235 10.06 -67.58 -1.70
N ASP A 236 11.25 -67.53 -2.34
CA ASP A 236 11.84 -68.36 -3.39
C ASP A 236 11.26 -68.34 -4.81
N ASP A 237 11.91 -67.56 -5.69
CA ASP A 237 12.95 -68.09 -6.58
C ASP A 237 13.40 -66.99 -7.57
N THR A 238 14.71 -66.72 -7.63
CA THR A 238 15.31 -65.98 -8.76
C THR A 238 15.96 -67.01 -9.68
N PRO A 239 15.79 -66.88 -11.00
CA PRO A 239 17.00 -66.62 -11.77
C PRO A 239 16.83 -65.54 -12.84
N GLU A 240 17.98 -64.98 -13.19
CA GLU A 240 18.28 -63.93 -14.15
C GLU A 240 17.58 -64.07 -15.51
N GLY A 241 17.34 -62.93 -16.18
CA GLY A 241 17.26 -62.95 -17.65
C GLY A 241 16.46 -61.83 -18.31
N SER A 242 17.19 -60.91 -18.94
CA SER A 242 16.87 -60.27 -20.24
C SER A 242 15.83 -59.15 -20.34
N ALA A 243 16.30 -58.07 -20.98
CA ALA A 243 15.60 -56.87 -21.44
C ALA A 243 14.49 -57.17 -22.49
N PRO A 244 13.67 -56.16 -22.86
CA PRO A 244 12.27 -56.31 -23.27
C PRO A 244 12.07 -56.56 -24.78
N PRO A 245 10.82 -56.84 -25.21
CA PRO A 245 10.39 -56.30 -26.49
C PRO A 245 8.99 -55.64 -26.48
N ALA A 246 8.95 -54.49 -27.16
CA ALA A 246 7.90 -53.99 -28.05
C ALA A 246 6.42 -54.17 -27.68
N GLY A 247 5.72 -53.04 -27.51
CA GLY A 247 4.27 -53.00 -27.30
C GLY A 247 3.44 -53.37 -28.53
N PRO A 248 2.10 -53.26 -28.44
CA PRO A 248 1.22 -53.38 -29.60
C PRO A 248 0.70 -52.01 -30.05
N ARG A 249 0.87 -51.74 -31.35
CA ARG A 249 0.00 -50.81 -32.09
C ARG A 249 -1.44 -51.31 -32.01
N ARG A 250 -2.38 -50.44 -31.64
CA ARG A 250 -3.73 -50.35 -32.17
C ARG A 250 -4.24 -48.94 -31.91
#